data_AF-A0A956GWK6-F1
#
_entry.id   AF-A0A956GWK6-F1
#
_cell.length_a   1.000
_cell.length_b   1.000
_cell.length_c   1.000
_cell.angle_alpha   90.00
_cell.angle_beta   90.00
_cell.angle_gamma   90.00
#
_symmetry.space_group_name_H-M   'P 1'
#
loop_
_entity.id
_entity.type
_entity.pdbx_description
1 polymer ?
#
loop_
_entity_poly.entity_id
_entity_poly.type
_entity_poly.pdbx_seq_one_letter_code
_entity_poly.pdbx_strand_id
1 'polypeptide(L)'
;MTVFRKQLFFLAASLTTLATLPLLPACAPQDDGVDDLAGELATEGEPGKADGDDAFTYFEIRRDERRCVSPLCGGYWVDRVNRAKTRCADGRWAEACYVAELDTDALGLPEADLEAVQDGIYARAVIVRGDVVAATYGEFGNLGRFVATEAWRAASTAGSNDGVWVEVALNGVRCAAAPCPDKTERKLNSVRTAAIAEVDLDAAGAPPEAVDAAWAAIASLDGVIVVGDRYTVSDHGRRAKARTANQFYLRVQPTAGDPTQAE
;
A
#
# COMPACT_ATOMS: atom_id res chain seq x y z
N MET A 1 14.27 -66.12 43.92
CA MET A 1 14.84 -66.49 45.23
C MET A 1 15.46 -65.22 45.80
N THR A 2 14.72 -64.49 46.65
CA THR A 2 14.96 -64.38 48.11
C THR A 2 16.40 -63.91 48.40
N VAL A 3 16.66 -62.75 48.99
CA VAL A 3 16.46 -62.49 50.43
C VAL A 3 16.41 -60.99 50.75
N PHE A 4 15.53 -60.69 51.69
CA PHE A 4 15.20 -59.47 52.42
C PHE A 4 16.17 -59.22 53.60
N ARG A 5 16.55 -57.96 53.90
CA ARG A 5 16.95 -57.35 55.22
C ARG A 5 17.97 -56.22 55.01
N LYS A 6 18.01 -55.12 55.76
CA LYS A 6 17.19 -54.55 56.85
C LYS A 6 17.65 -53.08 56.97
N GLN A 7 16.73 -52.22 57.35
CA GLN A 7 16.96 -50.79 57.61
C GLN A 7 18.00 -50.53 58.70
N LEU A 8 18.71 -49.39 58.59
CA LEU A 8 19.15 -48.62 59.75
C LEU A 8 19.01 -47.12 59.47
N PHE A 9 18.21 -46.48 60.33
CA PHE A 9 18.00 -45.05 60.48
C PHE A 9 19.29 -44.35 60.93
N PHE A 10 19.61 -43.19 60.36
CA PHE A 10 20.22 -42.08 61.10
C PHE A 10 19.72 -40.75 60.55
N LEU A 11 19.06 -40.00 61.44
CA LEU A 11 18.72 -38.58 61.28
C LEU A 11 20.01 -37.75 61.27
N ALA A 12 20.11 -36.82 60.33
CA ALA A 12 20.83 -35.57 60.53
C ALA A 12 20.13 -34.47 59.72
N ALA A 13 19.44 -33.60 60.45
CA ALA A 13 18.89 -32.36 59.95
C ALA A 13 20.02 -31.41 59.57
N SER A 14 19.99 -30.86 58.35
CA SER A 14 20.78 -29.68 57.99
C SER A 14 19.96 -28.78 57.07
N LEU A 15 19.65 -27.60 57.64
CA LEU A 15 19.20 -26.38 56.97
C LEU A 15 20.19 -25.96 55.88
N THR A 16 19.71 -25.74 54.66
CA THR A 16 20.42 -24.91 53.67
C THR A 16 19.42 -24.21 52.75
N THR A 17 19.14 -22.95 53.11
CA THR A 17 18.90 -21.78 52.24
C THR A 17 18.18 -22.00 50.90
N LEU A 18 16.88 -21.64 50.87
CA LEU A 18 16.18 -21.20 49.67
C LEU A 18 16.88 -19.95 49.10
N ALA A 19 17.45 -20.05 47.90
CA ALA A 19 17.75 -18.91 47.05
C ALA A 19 16.61 -18.74 46.04
N THR A 20 15.59 -17.97 46.40
CA THR A 20 14.55 -17.50 45.48
C THR A 20 15.16 -16.43 44.57
N LEU A 21 15.51 -16.81 43.33
CA LEU A 21 15.76 -15.83 42.26
C LEU A 21 14.43 -15.15 41.88
N PRO A 22 14.35 -13.80 41.88
CA PRO A 22 13.27 -13.11 41.20
C PRO A 22 13.49 -13.24 39.69
N LEU A 23 12.72 -14.12 39.04
CA LEU A 23 12.48 -14.07 37.60
C LEU A 23 11.68 -12.78 37.34
N LEU A 24 12.38 -11.69 37.07
CA LEU A 24 11.78 -10.53 36.42
C LEU A 24 11.38 -10.96 35.00
N PRO A 25 10.10 -10.89 34.60
CA PRO A 25 9.77 -10.93 33.18
C PRO A 25 10.34 -9.65 32.57
N ALA A 26 11.50 -9.76 31.94
CA ALA A 26 11.98 -8.75 31.02
C ALA A 26 11.04 -8.76 29.81
N CYS A 27 9.99 -7.95 29.87
CA CYS A 27 9.26 -7.52 28.69
C CYS A 27 10.20 -6.59 27.90
N ALA A 28 11.12 -7.17 27.14
CA ALA A 28 11.65 -6.48 25.98
C ALA A 28 10.54 -6.49 24.92
N PRO A 29 10.09 -5.34 24.40
CA PRO A 29 9.33 -5.34 23.16
C PRO A 29 10.26 -5.88 22.07
N GLN A 30 10.02 -7.11 21.68
CA GLN A 30 10.64 -7.71 20.51
C GLN A 30 9.97 -7.04 19.31
N ASP A 31 10.50 -5.89 18.88
CA ASP A 31 10.27 -5.32 17.55
C ASP A 31 10.99 -6.25 16.57
N ASP A 32 10.34 -7.34 16.19
CA ASP A 32 10.84 -8.43 15.35
C ASP A 32 11.06 -8.01 13.89
N GLY A 33 11.03 -6.71 13.60
CA GLY A 33 11.30 -6.18 12.27
C GLY A 33 10.26 -6.59 11.24
N VAL A 34 9.16 -7.22 11.68
CA VAL A 34 8.05 -7.60 10.83
C VAL A 34 7.32 -6.31 10.43
N ASP A 35 7.16 -6.11 9.13
CA ASP A 35 6.36 -5.00 8.63
C ASP A 35 4.88 -5.30 8.94
N ASP A 36 4.35 -4.63 9.96
CA ASP A 36 2.94 -4.66 10.35
C ASP A 36 1.97 -4.12 9.30
N LEU A 37 2.42 -3.78 8.08
CA LEU A 37 1.58 -3.55 6.91
C LEU A 37 1.77 -4.60 5.82
N ALA A 38 2.82 -5.43 5.87
CA ALA A 38 3.06 -6.47 4.90
C ALA A 38 2.03 -7.62 4.97
N GLY A 39 1.99 -8.41 3.88
CA GLY A 39 1.10 -9.56 3.71
C GLY A 39 -0.36 -9.19 3.43
N GLU A 40 -1.25 -10.18 3.36
CA GLU A 40 -2.68 -9.97 3.18
C GLU A 40 -3.45 -10.61 4.33
N LEU A 41 -4.38 -9.87 4.95
CA LEU A 41 -5.31 -10.42 5.92
C LEU A 41 -6.68 -10.58 5.28
N ALA A 42 -7.37 -11.67 5.62
CA ALA A 42 -8.73 -11.97 5.13
C ALA A 42 -9.75 -10.85 5.45
N THR A 43 -9.49 -10.05 6.49
CA THR A 43 -10.37 -8.95 6.91
C THR A 43 -10.24 -7.67 6.07
N GLU A 44 -9.27 -7.60 5.16
CA GLU A 44 -8.91 -6.35 4.47
C GLU A 44 -9.39 -6.29 3.01
N GLY A 45 -10.26 -7.21 2.55
CA GLY A 45 -10.59 -7.31 1.12
C GLY A 45 -12.04 -7.63 0.77
N GLU A 46 -12.96 -7.66 1.75
CA GLU A 46 -14.38 -7.86 1.46
C GLU A 46 -14.98 -6.58 0.82
N PRO A 47 -15.72 -6.70 -0.31
CA PRO A 47 -16.53 -5.62 -0.88
C PRO A 47 -17.72 -5.34 0.06
N GLY A 48 -17.44 -4.78 1.22
CA GLY A 48 -18.40 -4.61 2.31
C GLY A 48 -17.82 -3.97 3.57
N LYS A 49 -16.50 -3.80 3.67
CA LYS A 49 -15.89 -2.95 4.73
C LYS A 49 -15.44 -1.58 4.24
N ALA A 50 -15.47 -1.36 2.93
CA ALA A 50 -15.33 -0.05 2.31
C ALA A 50 -16.66 0.48 1.75
N ASP A 51 -17.71 -0.37 1.68
CA ASP A 51 -19.06 -0.07 1.14
C ASP A 51 -19.93 0.81 2.06
N GLY A 52 -19.36 1.87 2.62
CA GLY A 52 -20.06 3.15 2.51
C GLY A 52 -19.99 3.61 1.05
N ASP A 53 -20.64 4.70 0.69
CA ASP A 53 -20.57 5.29 -0.66
C ASP A 53 -19.15 5.78 -1.07
N ASP A 54 -18.10 5.36 -0.36
CA ASP A 54 -16.70 5.77 -0.40
C ASP A 54 -15.73 4.57 -0.48
N ALA A 55 -16.13 3.46 -1.14
CA ALA A 55 -15.34 2.23 -1.26
C ALA A 55 -14.14 2.35 -2.23
N PHE A 56 -13.19 3.22 -1.90
CA PHE A 56 -12.11 3.58 -2.80
C PHE A 56 -11.06 2.49 -2.95
N THR A 57 -10.95 1.95 -4.16
CA THR A 57 -10.02 0.86 -4.49
C THR A 57 -8.99 1.32 -5.51
N TYR A 58 -7.72 0.98 -5.26
CA TYR A 58 -6.58 1.31 -6.12
C TYR A 58 -6.13 0.11 -6.95
N PHE A 59 -5.81 0.35 -8.21
CA PHE A 59 -5.48 -0.65 -9.20
C PHE A 59 -4.22 -0.27 -9.98
N GLU A 60 -3.41 -1.27 -10.30
CA GLU A 60 -2.55 -1.20 -11.47
C GLU A 60 -3.38 -1.51 -12.71
N ILE A 61 -3.11 -0.81 -13.79
CA ILE A 61 -3.75 -1.02 -15.09
C ILE A 61 -2.67 -1.30 -16.12
N ARG A 62 -2.87 -2.34 -16.93
CA ARG A 62 -2.03 -2.63 -18.09
C ARG A 62 -2.90 -2.88 -19.32
N ARG A 63 -2.42 -2.45 -20.48
CA ARG A 63 -3.14 -2.71 -21.72
C ARG A 63 -3.14 -4.19 -22.09
N ASP A 64 -4.23 -4.63 -22.71
CA ASP A 64 -4.29 -5.94 -23.31
C ASP A 64 -3.65 -5.95 -24.71
N GLU A 65 -2.48 -6.58 -24.82
CA GLU A 65 -1.70 -6.65 -26.07
C GLU A 65 -2.07 -7.84 -26.96
N ARG A 66 -3.04 -8.65 -26.55
CA ARG A 66 -3.52 -9.78 -27.34
C ARG A 66 -4.10 -9.29 -28.68
N ARG A 67 -3.79 -10.01 -29.76
CA ARG A 67 -4.28 -9.71 -31.12
C ARG A 67 -5.48 -10.61 -31.45
N CYS A 68 -6.68 -10.05 -31.37
CA CYS A 68 -7.96 -10.75 -31.63
C CYS A 68 -9.05 -9.73 -32.02
N VAL A 69 -10.31 -10.19 -32.12
CA VAL A 69 -11.45 -9.31 -32.39
C VAL A 69 -11.79 -8.43 -31.17
N SER A 70 -11.82 -7.10 -31.36
CA SER A 70 -12.35 -6.18 -30.36
C SER A 70 -13.85 -6.43 -30.15
N PRO A 71 -14.38 -6.40 -28.91
CA PRO A 71 -13.75 -5.97 -27.66
C PRO A 71 -13.24 -7.12 -26.77
N LEU A 72 -13.00 -8.33 -27.30
CA LEU A 72 -12.45 -9.45 -26.52
C LEU A 72 -10.96 -9.28 -26.18
N CYS A 73 -10.30 -8.35 -26.86
CA CYS A 73 -8.95 -7.88 -26.58
C CYS A 73 -8.77 -6.43 -27.03
N GLY A 74 -7.63 -5.86 -26.66
CA GLY A 74 -7.31 -4.46 -26.90
C GLY A 74 -7.83 -3.50 -25.83
N GLY A 75 -8.60 -4.01 -24.86
CA GLY A 75 -8.96 -3.31 -23.62
C GLY A 75 -7.83 -3.33 -22.59
N TYR A 76 -8.17 -3.58 -21.33
CA TYR A 76 -7.23 -3.47 -20.21
C TYR A 76 -7.36 -4.64 -19.25
N TRP A 77 -6.26 -4.93 -18.57
CA TRP A 77 -6.23 -5.78 -17.40
C TRP A 77 -6.04 -4.90 -16.17
N VAL A 78 -6.91 -5.07 -15.20
CA VAL A 78 -6.88 -4.35 -13.93
C VAL A 78 -6.63 -5.32 -12.80
N ASP A 79 -5.67 -4.99 -11.95
CA ASP A 79 -5.35 -5.77 -10.76
C ASP A 79 -5.23 -4.86 -9.54
N ARG A 80 -5.78 -5.34 -8.43
CA ARG A 80 -5.91 -4.55 -7.21
C ARG A 80 -4.58 -4.54 -6.47
N VAL A 81 -4.09 -3.34 -6.17
CA VAL A 81 -2.84 -3.13 -5.45
C VAL A 81 -2.87 -3.79 -4.07
N ASN A 82 -1.74 -4.37 -3.62
CA ASN A 82 -1.61 -5.13 -2.38
C ASN A 82 -2.57 -6.33 -2.23
N ARG A 83 -3.12 -6.85 -3.34
CA ARG A 83 -4.08 -7.96 -3.33
C ARG A 83 -3.73 -9.02 -4.37
N ALA A 84 -3.80 -10.28 -3.97
CA ALA A 84 -3.60 -11.42 -4.85
C ALA A 84 -4.79 -11.65 -5.79
N LYS A 85 -5.96 -11.05 -5.48
CA LYS A 85 -7.19 -11.19 -6.25
C LYS A 85 -7.98 -9.90 -6.40
N THR A 86 -8.59 -9.78 -7.57
CA THR A 86 -9.45 -8.71 -8.05
C THR A 86 -10.83 -9.29 -8.36
N ARG A 87 -11.90 -8.60 -7.93
CA ARG A 87 -13.27 -8.99 -8.25
C ARG A 87 -13.62 -8.43 -9.63
N CYS A 88 -13.93 -9.32 -10.57
CA CYS A 88 -14.22 -8.95 -11.95
C CYS A 88 -15.69 -8.56 -12.14
N ALA A 89 -16.00 -7.96 -13.30
CA ALA A 89 -17.34 -7.52 -13.66
C ALA A 89 -18.39 -8.66 -13.68
N ASP A 90 -17.95 -9.90 -13.84
CA ASP A 90 -18.78 -11.12 -13.79
C ASP A 90 -18.94 -11.68 -12.36
N GLY A 91 -18.39 -10.99 -11.36
CA GLY A 91 -18.40 -11.38 -9.95
C GLY A 91 -17.35 -12.40 -9.53
N ARG A 92 -16.55 -12.93 -10.46
CA ARG A 92 -15.48 -13.89 -10.15
C ARG A 92 -14.26 -13.18 -9.56
N TRP A 93 -13.47 -13.93 -8.79
CA TRP A 93 -12.19 -13.47 -8.27
C TRP A 93 -11.06 -14.04 -9.13
N ALA A 94 -10.26 -13.17 -9.72
CA ALA A 94 -9.10 -13.52 -10.55
C ALA A 94 -7.88 -12.69 -10.10
N GLU A 95 -6.68 -13.01 -10.58
CA GLU A 95 -5.50 -12.17 -10.28
C GLU A 95 -5.66 -10.77 -10.88
N ALA A 96 -5.96 -10.73 -12.18
CA ALA A 96 -6.36 -9.54 -12.90
C ALA A 96 -7.69 -9.77 -13.62
N CYS A 97 -8.47 -8.70 -13.80
CA CYS A 97 -9.74 -8.72 -14.51
C CYS A 97 -9.59 -8.02 -15.86
N TYR A 98 -10.13 -8.63 -16.91
CA TYR A 98 -10.26 -7.94 -18.19
C TYR A 98 -11.41 -6.93 -18.10
N VAL A 99 -11.18 -5.73 -18.62
CA VAL A 99 -12.21 -4.72 -18.92
C VAL A 99 -12.05 -4.31 -20.37
N ALA A 100 -13.17 -4.18 -21.08
CA ALA A 100 -13.14 -3.81 -22.49
C ALA A 100 -12.80 -2.32 -22.69
N GLU A 101 -13.04 -1.49 -21.67
CA GLU A 101 -12.98 -0.04 -21.76
C GLU A 101 -12.47 0.55 -20.44
N LEU A 102 -11.74 1.66 -20.57
CA LEU A 102 -11.33 2.52 -19.47
C LEU A 102 -12.09 3.85 -19.61
N ASP A 103 -12.94 4.12 -18.64
CA ASP A 103 -13.74 5.34 -18.53
C ASP A 103 -12.99 6.33 -17.63
N THR A 104 -12.51 7.42 -18.23
CA THR A 104 -11.73 8.46 -17.55
C THR A 104 -12.50 9.76 -17.35
N ASP A 105 -13.80 9.79 -17.66
CA ASP A 105 -14.59 11.02 -17.62
C ASP A 105 -14.63 11.61 -16.20
N ALA A 106 -14.72 10.74 -15.20
CA ALA A 106 -14.74 11.14 -13.79
C ALA A 106 -13.39 11.65 -13.27
N LEU A 107 -12.30 11.58 -14.06
CA LEU A 107 -11.05 12.26 -13.72
C LEU A 107 -11.17 13.79 -13.91
N GLY A 108 -12.05 14.25 -14.80
CA GLY A 108 -12.23 15.69 -15.06
C GLY A 108 -10.96 16.40 -15.56
N LEU A 109 -10.04 15.65 -16.16
CA LEU A 109 -8.76 16.14 -16.66
C LEU A 109 -8.91 16.72 -18.08
N PRO A 110 -8.15 17.77 -18.43
CA PRO A 110 -8.04 18.21 -19.81
C PRO A 110 -7.34 17.15 -20.68
N GLU A 111 -7.55 17.20 -22.00
CA GLU A 111 -7.06 16.19 -22.95
C GLU A 111 -5.55 15.91 -22.80
N ALA A 112 -4.72 16.94 -22.64
CA ALA A 112 -3.29 16.78 -22.48
C ALA A 112 -2.89 16.00 -21.22
N ASP A 113 -3.61 16.20 -20.11
CA ASP A 113 -3.37 15.46 -18.87
C ASP A 113 -3.93 14.01 -18.97
N LEU A 114 -5.03 13.81 -19.71
CA LEU A 114 -5.55 12.48 -20.04
C LEU A 114 -4.59 11.67 -20.91
N GLU A 115 -4.00 12.28 -21.93
CA GLU A 115 -2.98 11.64 -22.77
C GLU A 115 -1.78 11.19 -21.93
N ALA A 116 -1.31 12.04 -21.02
CA ALA A 116 -0.22 11.69 -20.09
C ALA A 116 -0.60 10.54 -19.13
N VAL A 117 -1.87 10.45 -18.70
CA VAL A 117 -2.36 9.31 -17.92
C VAL A 117 -2.38 8.04 -18.76
N GLN A 118 -2.87 8.11 -20.00
CA GLN A 118 -2.92 6.97 -20.92
C GLN A 118 -1.52 6.45 -21.23
N ASP A 119 -0.59 7.33 -21.63
CA ASP A 119 0.83 7.00 -21.84
C ASP A 119 1.46 6.36 -20.59
N GLY A 120 1.11 6.89 -19.42
CA GLY A 120 1.52 6.32 -18.14
C GLY A 120 0.99 4.90 -17.92
N ILE A 121 -0.24 4.58 -18.34
CA ILE A 121 -0.77 3.20 -18.30
C ILE A 121 0.01 2.28 -19.25
N TYR A 122 0.36 2.74 -20.45
CA TYR A 122 1.21 1.96 -21.37
C TYR A 122 2.59 1.67 -20.76
N ALA A 123 3.16 2.67 -20.08
CA ALA A 123 4.47 2.56 -19.43
C ALA A 123 4.43 1.85 -18.06
N ARG A 124 3.25 1.44 -17.57
CA ARG A 124 3.04 0.94 -16.18
C ARG A 124 3.51 1.93 -15.10
N ALA A 125 3.42 3.21 -15.41
CA ALA A 125 3.85 4.34 -14.58
C ALA A 125 2.65 5.08 -13.95
N VAL A 126 1.46 4.48 -13.93
CA VAL A 126 0.24 5.05 -13.36
C VAL A 126 -0.48 4.04 -12.47
N ILE A 127 -0.98 4.53 -11.34
CA ILE A 127 -1.94 3.85 -10.46
C ILE A 127 -3.26 4.60 -10.54
N VAL A 128 -4.36 3.87 -10.53
CA VAL A 128 -5.69 4.46 -10.69
C VAL A 128 -6.58 4.04 -9.54
N ARG A 129 -7.35 4.99 -9.01
CA ARG A 129 -8.47 4.70 -8.09
C ARG A 129 -9.75 4.63 -8.90
N GLY A 130 -10.58 3.63 -8.65
CA GLY A 130 -11.80 3.46 -9.41
C GLY A 130 -12.53 2.16 -9.11
N ASP A 131 -13.40 1.77 -10.03
CA ASP A 131 -14.25 0.60 -9.88
C ASP A 131 -14.37 -0.20 -11.17
N VAL A 132 -14.41 -1.53 -11.03
CA VAL A 132 -14.80 -2.44 -12.12
C VAL A 132 -16.31 -2.57 -12.10
N VAL A 133 -16.97 -1.99 -13.10
CA VAL A 133 -18.43 -2.04 -13.25
C VAL A 133 -18.84 -3.01 -14.35
N ALA A 134 -20.02 -3.60 -14.21
CA ALA A 134 -20.58 -4.45 -15.25
C ALA A 134 -20.91 -3.62 -16.50
N ALA A 135 -20.47 -4.10 -17.66
CA ALA A 135 -20.73 -3.47 -18.96
C ALA A 135 -20.84 -4.56 -20.04
N THR A 136 -21.96 -4.55 -20.77
CA THR A 136 -22.29 -5.59 -21.75
C THR A 136 -22.02 -5.12 -23.17
N TYR A 137 -21.33 -5.94 -23.96
CA TYR A 137 -20.88 -5.62 -25.32
C TYR A 137 -21.52 -6.56 -26.34
N GLY A 138 -22.79 -6.31 -26.67
CA GLY A 138 -23.52 -7.09 -27.69
C GLY A 138 -23.48 -8.60 -27.44
N GLU A 139 -23.13 -9.38 -28.47
CA GLU A 139 -23.01 -10.84 -28.40
C GLU A 139 -21.85 -11.33 -27.53
N PHE A 140 -20.90 -10.46 -27.17
CA PHE A 140 -19.72 -10.81 -26.37
C PHE A 140 -20.00 -10.87 -24.85
N GLY A 141 -21.18 -10.43 -24.41
CA GLY A 141 -21.60 -10.49 -23.00
C GLY A 141 -20.97 -9.42 -22.12
N ASN A 142 -20.93 -9.69 -20.81
CA ASN A 142 -20.38 -8.76 -19.81
C ASN A 142 -18.86 -8.83 -19.78
N LEU A 143 -18.20 -7.84 -20.38
CA LEU A 143 -16.74 -7.70 -20.38
C LEU A 143 -16.26 -6.66 -19.37
N GLY A 144 -17.18 -5.92 -18.75
CA GLY A 144 -16.87 -4.89 -17.78
C GLY A 144 -16.25 -3.63 -18.36
N ARG A 145 -16.31 -2.57 -17.57
CA ARG A 145 -15.65 -1.28 -17.79
C ARG A 145 -14.99 -0.85 -16.49
N PHE A 146 -13.82 -0.22 -16.56
CA PHE A 146 -13.20 0.38 -15.40
C PHE A 146 -13.52 1.88 -15.36
N VAL A 147 -14.08 2.37 -14.27
CA VAL A 147 -14.39 3.80 -14.07
C VAL A 147 -13.32 4.41 -13.17
N ALA A 148 -12.46 5.26 -13.75
CA ALA A 148 -11.37 5.93 -13.07
C ALA A 148 -11.84 7.23 -12.41
N THR A 149 -11.53 7.40 -11.13
CA THR A 149 -11.89 8.58 -10.31
C THR A 149 -10.68 9.36 -9.82
N GLU A 150 -9.50 8.73 -9.76
CA GLU A 150 -8.22 9.41 -9.57
C GLU A 150 -7.14 8.70 -10.36
N ALA A 151 -6.18 9.46 -10.88
CA ALA A 151 -4.97 8.93 -11.49
C ALA A 151 -3.75 9.46 -10.76
N TRP A 152 -2.74 8.61 -10.60
CA TRP A 152 -1.51 8.90 -9.87
C TRP A 152 -0.33 8.49 -10.73
N ARG A 153 0.57 9.42 -11.02
CA ARG A 153 1.71 9.19 -11.93
C ARG A 153 3.00 8.99 -11.15
N ALA A 154 3.77 8.00 -11.55
CA ALA A 154 5.09 7.71 -11.01
C ALA A 154 6.00 8.94 -11.17
N ALA A 155 6.81 9.21 -10.15
CA ALA A 155 7.71 10.35 -10.13
C ALA A 155 9.01 10.10 -10.89
N SER A 156 9.37 8.84 -11.13
CA SER A 156 10.57 8.46 -11.87
C SER A 156 10.31 7.27 -12.80
N THR A 157 11.08 7.18 -13.89
CA THR A 157 11.15 5.98 -14.73
C THR A 157 12.16 4.95 -14.22
N ALA A 158 13.02 5.33 -13.25
CA ALA A 158 14.04 4.46 -12.68
C ALA A 158 13.60 3.76 -11.38
N GLY A 159 12.51 4.25 -10.75
CA GLY A 159 11.97 3.67 -9.53
C GLY A 159 11.36 2.28 -9.75
N SER A 160 11.22 1.51 -8.66
CA SER A 160 10.60 0.18 -8.67
C SER A 160 9.27 0.16 -7.93
N ASN A 161 8.36 -0.69 -8.39
CA ASN A 161 7.04 -0.95 -7.80
C ASN A 161 7.06 -2.08 -6.78
N ASP A 162 8.24 -2.50 -6.33
CA ASP A 162 8.41 -3.55 -5.34
C ASP A 162 8.18 -3.01 -3.92
N GLY A 163 7.33 -3.70 -3.16
CA GLY A 163 7.08 -3.42 -1.75
C GLY A 163 5.59 -3.27 -1.43
N VAL A 164 5.31 -2.70 -0.26
CA VAL A 164 3.93 -2.42 0.19
C VAL A 164 3.53 -1.03 -0.28
N TRP A 165 2.40 -0.95 -0.95
CA TRP A 165 1.83 0.31 -1.38
C TRP A 165 1.06 0.99 -0.26
N VAL A 166 1.39 2.23 0.03
CA VAL A 166 0.77 3.04 1.07
C VAL A 166 0.48 4.44 0.55
N GLU A 167 -0.54 5.08 1.08
CA GLU A 167 -0.68 6.54 1.03
C GLU A 167 -0.01 7.12 2.27
N VAL A 168 0.77 8.18 2.10
CA VAL A 168 1.46 8.89 3.20
C VAL A 168 1.03 10.34 3.24
N ALA A 169 0.66 10.80 4.44
CA ALA A 169 0.33 12.20 4.73
C ALA A 169 0.73 12.58 6.16
N LEU A 170 0.86 13.87 6.45
CA LEU A 170 1.07 14.36 7.82
C LEU A 170 -0.14 14.04 8.71
N ASN A 171 0.13 13.66 9.96
CA ASN A 171 -0.90 13.29 10.94
C ASN A 171 -1.16 14.37 12.01
N GLY A 172 -0.54 15.54 11.86
CA GLY A 172 -0.70 16.68 12.77
C GLY A 172 0.18 16.64 14.03
N VAL A 173 0.92 15.56 14.28
CA VAL A 173 1.87 15.50 15.40
C VAL A 173 2.98 16.55 15.20
N ARG A 174 3.42 17.13 16.32
CA ARG A 174 4.55 18.06 16.41
C ARG A 174 5.47 17.59 17.53
N CYS A 175 6.62 17.02 17.18
CA CYS A 175 7.53 16.49 18.20
C CYS A 175 8.55 17.54 18.65
N ALA A 176 8.98 17.42 19.92
CA ALA A 176 10.09 18.20 20.45
C ALA A 176 11.46 17.65 20.06
N ALA A 177 11.56 16.36 19.68
CA ALA A 177 12.83 15.75 19.30
C ALA A 177 12.64 14.46 18.47
N ALA A 178 13.65 14.08 17.67
CA ALA A 178 13.60 13.00 16.66
C ALA A 178 13.90 11.57 17.19
N PRO A 179 13.51 10.48 16.51
CA PRO A 179 12.67 10.47 15.32
C PRO A 179 11.21 10.79 15.67
N CYS A 180 10.54 11.56 14.82
CA CYS A 180 9.19 12.09 15.07
C CYS A 180 8.18 11.37 14.18
N PRO A 181 7.30 10.49 14.71
CA PRO A 181 6.30 9.78 13.91
C PRO A 181 5.12 10.70 13.52
N ASP A 182 5.41 11.74 12.74
CA ASP A 182 4.49 12.81 12.31
C ASP A 182 3.76 12.54 10.99
N LYS A 183 4.01 11.39 10.38
CA LYS A 183 3.32 10.92 9.18
C LYS A 183 2.51 9.69 9.51
N THR A 184 1.35 9.58 8.89
CA THR A 184 0.58 8.33 8.84
C THR A 184 0.78 7.73 7.47
N GLU A 185 1.12 6.45 7.44
CA GLU A 185 0.99 5.62 6.25
C GLU A 185 -0.27 4.76 6.36
N ARG A 186 -1.06 4.74 5.29
CA ARG A 186 -2.25 3.90 5.15
C ARG A 186 -2.03 2.94 4.00
N LYS A 187 -2.07 1.65 4.29
CA LYS A 187 -1.93 0.63 3.25
C LYS A 187 -3.07 0.73 2.26
N LEU A 188 -2.75 0.80 0.96
CA LEU A 188 -3.77 0.84 -0.08
C LEU A 188 -4.60 -0.44 -0.07
N ASN A 189 -5.90 -0.29 -0.32
CA ASN A 189 -6.88 -1.38 -0.28
C ASN A 189 -6.92 -2.12 1.06
N SER A 190 -6.64 -1.43 2.16
CA SER A 190 -6.68 -1.97 3.54
C SER A 190 -7.11 -0.90 4.53
N VAL A 191 -7.56 -1.35 5.70
CA VAL A 191 -7.84 -0.49 6.87
C VAL A 191 -6.61 -0.30 7.76
N ARG A 192 -5.49 -0.98 7.48
CA ARG A 192 -4.28 -0.89 8.30
C ARG A 192 -3.57 0.44 8.05
N THR A 193 -3.21 1.07 9.16
CA THR A 193 -2.41 2.29 9.19
C THR A 193 -1.30 2.14 10.21
N ALA A 194 -0.25 2.94 10.05
CA ALA A 194 0.80 3.07 11.04
C ALA A 194 1.42 4.47 10.98
N ALA A 195 2.06 4.89 12.06
CA ALA A 195 2.82 6.13 12.06
C ALA A 195 4.28 5.86 11.66
N ILE A 196 4.87 6.75 10.87
CA ILE A 196 6.28 6.72 10.47
C ILE A 196 6.91 8.10 10.69
N ALA A 197 8.21 8.09 10.93
CA ALA A 197 8.97 9.31 11.15
C ALA A 197 9.64 9.87 9.90
N GLU A 198 9.89 9.02 8.92
CA GLU A 198 10.65 9.36 7.72
C GLU A 198 10.11 8.59 6.52
N VAL A 199 10.16 9.25 5.38
CA VAL A 199 10.01 8.65 4.06
C VAL A 199 11.26 9.03 3.27
N ASP A 200 12.01 8.03 2.83
CA ASP A 200 13.16 8.22 1.96
C ASP A 200 12.69 8.26 0.50
N LEU A 201 12.53 9.47 -0.05
CA LEU A 201 12.12 9.70 -1.43
C LEU A 201 13.29 9.60 -2.43
N ASP A 202 14.53 9.66 -1.96
CA ASP A 202 15.72 9.64 -2.82
C ASP A 202 15.90 8.26 -3.45
N ALA A 203 15.44 7.20 -2.76
CA ALA A 203 15.43 5.83 -3.26
C ALA A 203 14.70 5.65 -4.61
N ALA A 204 13.75 6.53 -4.94
CA ALA A 204 13.02 6.48 -6.22
C ALA A 204 13.87 6.98 -7.40
N GLY A 205 14.98 7.67 -7.16
CA GLY A 205 15.77 8.34 -8.20
C GLY A 205 14.92 9.35 -8.99
N ALA A 206 13.98 10.02 -8.32
CA ALA A 206 13.14 11.04 -8.91
C ALA A 206 13.89 12.37 -9.04
N PRO A 207 13.54 13.22 -10.01
CA PRO A 207 14.18 14.51 -10.14
C PRO A 207 13.74 15.43 -8.97
N PRO A 208 14.56 16.43 -8.58
CA PRO A 208 14.33 17.25 -7.39
C PRO A 208 12.95 17.91 -7.35
N GLU A 209 12.43 18.36 -8.50
CA GLU A 209 11.11 18.97 -8.59
C GLU A 209 9.98 18.01 -8.21
N ALA A 210 10.12 16.72 -8.49
CA ALA A 210 9.13 15.71 -8.12
C ALA A 210 9.22 15.39 -6.62
N VAL A 211 10.44 15.41 -6.05
CA VAL A 211 10.66 15.25 -4.60
C VAL A 211 10.04 16.43 -3.84
N ASP A 212 10.25 17.66 -4.31
CA ASP A 212 9.62 18.85 -3.73
C ASP A 212 8.09 18.80 -3.80
N ALA A 213 7.54 18.37 -4.95
CA ALA A 213 6.10 18.17 -5.12
C ALA A 213 5.55 17.09 -4.17
N ALA A 214 6.29 16.00 -3.95
CA ALA A 214 5.90 14.96 -2.99
C ALA A 214 5.89 15.47 -1.55
N TRP A 215 6.90 16.25 -1.13
CA TRP A 215 6.88 16.86 0.20
C TRP A 215 5.73 17.84 0.38
N ALA A 216 5.41 18.63 -0.65
CA ALA A 216 4.23 19.50 -0.64
C ALA A 216 2.93 18.69 -0.52
N ALA A 217 2.81 17.57 -1.24
CA ALA A 217 1.65 16.70 -1.20
C ALA A 217 1.49 15.96 0.15
N ILE A 218 2.60 15.48 0.75
CA ILE A 218 2.61 14.91 2.12
C ILE A 218 2.10 15.93 3.14
N ALA A 219 2.43 17.20 2.94
CA ALA A 219 1.98 18.29 3.80
C ALA A 219 0.54 18.76 3.53
N SER A 220 -0.08 18.34 2.42
CA SER A 220 -1.46 18.64 2.06
C SER A 220 -2.41 17.50 2.45
N LEU A 221 -3.69 17.65 2.13
CA LEU A 221 -4.69 16.59 2.27
C LEU A 221 -4.60 15.54 1.16
N ASP A 222 -3.88 15.83 0.07
CA ASP A 222 -3.78 14.93 -1.08
C ASP A 222 -2.90 13.73 -0.76
N GLY A 223 -1.85 13.93 0.04
CA GLY A 223 -0.86 12.90 0.34
C GLY A 223 -0.07 12.47 -0.89
N VAL A 224 0.76 11.45 -0.72
CA VAL A 224 1.51 10.80 -1.80
C VAL A 224 1.30 9.29 -1.71
N ILE A 225 1.22 8.61 -2.85
CA ILE A 225 1.29 7.14 -2.86
C ILE A 225 2.75 6.73 -2.93
N VAL A 226 3.18 5.85 -2.03
CA VAL A 226 4.54 5.33 -1.94
C VAL A 226 4.50 3.81 -2.02
N VAL A 227 5.48 3.24 -2.71
CA VAL A 227 5.75 1.80 -2.67
C VAL A 227 7.19 1.57 -2.25
N GLY A 228 7.38 0.64 -1.33
CA GLY A 228 8.68 0.27 -0.80
C GLY A 228 8.56 -0.46 0.53
N ASP A 229 9.62 -0.40 1.34
CA ASP A 229 9.79 -1.24 2.52
C ASP A 229 9.94 -0.42 3.80
N ARG A 230 9.47 -0.95 4.92
CA ARG A 230 9.70 -0.31 6.23
C ARG A 230 11.08 -0.63 6.77
N TYR A 231 11.70 0.38 7.36
CA TYR A 231 12.91 0.24 8.16
C TYR A 231 12.76 0.96 9.50
N THR A 232 13.79 0.87 10.34
CA THR A 232 13.80 1.55 11.64
C THR A 232 14.89 2.60 11.66
N VAL A 233 14.49 3.84 11.97
CA VAL A 233 15.41 4.94 12.25
C VAL A 233 15.63 5.07 13.74
N SER A 234 16.84 5.45 14.13
CA SER A 234 17.22 5.63 15.53
C SER A 234 17.97 6.94 15.71
N ASP A 235 17.55 7.75 16.68
CA ASP A 235 18.22 8.99 17.05
C ASP A 235 18.22 9.15 18.59
N HIS A 236 19.39 9.43 19.16
CA HIS A 236 19.58 9.58 20.62
C HIS A 236 18.94 8.45 21.45
N GLY A 237 19.06 7.20 20.99
CA GLY A 237 18.49 6.01 21.65
C GLY A 237 16.97 5.84 21.50
N ARG A 238 16.28 6.74 20.81
CA ARG A 238 14.86 6.60 20.43
C ARG A 238 14.74 6.02 19.04
N ARG A 239 13.76 5.15 18.84
CA ARG A 239 13.51 4.44 17.57
C ARG A 239 12.11 4.76 17.05
N ALA A 240 11.98 4.86 15.73
CA ALA A 240 10.69 4.91 15.05
C ALA A 240 10.77 4.18 13.72
N LYS A 241 9.61 3.83 13.17
CA LYS A 241 9.53 3.28 11.81
C LYS A 241 9.71 4.38 10.77
N ALA A 242 10.28 4.01 9.64
CA ALA A 242 10.43 4.81 8.43
C ALA A 242 10.12 3.92 7.22
N ARG A 243 10.03 4.52 6.02
CA ARG A 243 9.74 3.79 4.78
C ARG A 243 10.61 4.28 3.64
N THR A 244 11.14 3.36 2.84
CA THR A 244 11.71 3.70 1.53
C THR A 244 10.59 3.97 0.54
N ALA A 245 10.77 4.96 -0.32
CA ALA A 245 9.99 5.09 -1.53
C ALA A 245 10.84 4.57 -2.69
N ASN A 246 10.76 3.26 -2.95
CA ASN A 246 11.36 2.65 -4.14
C ASN A 246 10.74 3.28 -5.42
N GLN A 247 9.49 3.72 -5.32
CA GLN A 247 8.82 4.64 -6.20
C GLN A 247 7.79 5.45 -5.38
N PHE A 248 7.47 6.65 -5.85
CA PHE A 248 6.32 7.40 -5.35
C PHE A 248 5.51 7.98 -6.50
N TYR A 249 4.24 8.25 -6.22
CA TYR A 249 3.27 8.67 -7.20
C TYR A 249 2.57 9.94 -6.74
N LEU A 250 2.51 10.90 -7.64
CA LEU A 250 1.84 12.17 -7.44
C LEU A 250 0.47 12.11 -8.12
N ARG A 251 -0.53 12.67 -7.45
CA ARG A 251 -1.87 12.78 -8.01
C ARG A 251 -1.82 13.64 -9.27
N VAL A 252 -2.41 13.14 -10.35
CA VAL A 252 -2.62 13.96 -11.55
C VAL A 252 -3.76 14.91 -11.24
N GLN A 253 -3.43 16.19 -11.18
CA GLN A 253 -4.40 17.27 -11.03
C GLN A 253 -4.57 17.95 -12.39
N PRO A 254 -5.75 18.52 -12.70
CA PRO A 254 -5.90 19.36 -13.88
C PRO A 254 -4.86 20.47 -13.80
N THR A 255 -3.98 20.55 -14.79
CA THR A 255 -3.10 21.71 -14.91
C THR A 255 -4.01 22.92 -14.98
N ALA A 256 -3.91 23.84 -14.01
CA ALA A 256 -4.74 25.05 -13.99
C ALA A 256 -4.61 25.70 -15.36
N GLY A 257 -5.70 25.66 -16.13
CA GLY A 257 -5.67 26.04 -17.54
C GLY A 257 -5.03 27.41 -17.67
N ASP A 258 -4.08 27.52 -18.59
CA ASP A 258 -3.62 28.84 -19.03
C ASP A 258 -4.88 29.65 -19.41
N PRO A 259 -5.17 30.77 -18.75
CA PRO A 259 -6.38 31.54 -19.01
C PRO A 259 -6.43 32.14 -20.43
N THR A 260 -5.41 31.90 -21.27
CA THR A 260 -5.35 32.35 -22.67
C THR A 260 -5.99 31.40 -23.69
N GLN A 261 -6.53 30.24 -23.30
CA GLN A 261 -7.13 29.26 -24.24
C GLN A 261 -8.68 29.27 -24.28
N ALA A 262 -9.32 30.33 -23.79
CA ALA A 262 -10.76 30.54 -23.94
C ALA A 262 -11.05 31.53 -25.07
N GLU A 263 -10.98 31.11 -26.34
CA GLU A 263 -11.60 31.77 -27.50
C GLU A 263 -12.02 30.76 -28.57
#